data_AF-A0A1W1BT67-F1
#
_entry.id   AF-A0A1W1BT67-F1
#
_cell.length_a   1.000
_cell.length_b   1.000
_cell.length_c   1.000
_cell.angle_alpha   90.00
_cell.angle_beta   90.00
_cell.angle_gamma   90.00
#
_symmetry.space_group_name_H-M   'P 1'
#
loop_
_entity.id
_entity.type
_entity.pdbx_description
1 polymer ?
#
loop_
_entity_poly.entity_id
_entity_poly.type
_entity_poly.pdbx_seq_one_letter_code
_entity_poly.pdbx_strand_id
1 'polypeptide(L)'
;MIHKTKIILSIVGLSSSLLIGSTTVDNNKSDSIIPEVKRTGGDVVITIPAVPVPVKPIKVTTVGGNAPVEENINKYQLRAMAMKGNRPPSETKSSSDKADNGKVKVGEIDHSRVSSYLRGQLQSADSIIKSLKGAGFTILSSDKIDKKGKLVTIVFTNDALTKMADKDNRAFAGTLRVLVNKKDKEIAFNNPLYQAKAFMQDDFDMKIIEGVLTSIRKAFPNLTNCNDKLKFNLLPKYHFMASMPFYQDMIVLAKGKSTQALLESIKKKKRKNIVYTHIISKDRVVLGIKLGKRTSKFVNKIGTRNAGLLPYPVLVDNGEAKILDPKYYISIMYPELKMSQFMEIATIPDDIEKDTGRMFR
;
A
#
# COMPACT_ATOMS: atom_id res chain seq x y z
N MET A 1 -43.94 6.89 67.64
CA MET A 1 -44.62 7.17 66.35
C MET A 1 -43.56 7.74 65.43
N ILE A 2 -43.12 7.15 64.31
CA ILE A 2 -43.72 6.24 63.33
C ILE A 2 -42.65 5.24 62.85
N HIS A 3 -43.14 4.15 62.28
CA HIS A 3 -42.55 2.86 61.91
C HIS A 3 -41.32 2.88 60.99
N LYS A 4 -40.29 2.05 61.29
CA LYS A 4 -39.92 0.77 60.63
C LYS A 4 -39.79 0.85 59.10
N THR A 5 -38.66 0.39 58.56
CA THR A 5 -38.58 -0.81 57.70
C THR A 5 -37.13 -1.25 57.52
N LYS A 6 -36.92 -2.56 57.66
CA LYS A 6 -35.64 -3.29 57.75
C LYS A 6 -35.40 -4.00 56.41
N ILE A 7 -34.15 -3.99 55.95
CA ILE A 7 -33.62 -4.70 54.76
C ILE A 7 -33.64 -6.21 55.00
N ILE A 8 -33.99 -7.01 53.98
CA ILE A 8 -33.40 -8.33 53.75
C ILE A 8 -33.39 -8.64 52.24
N LEU A 9 -32.22 -8.94 51.67
CA LEU A 9 -32.12 -10.00 50.65
C LEU A 9 -30.80 -10.74 50.84
N SER A 10 -30.90 -11.98 51.27
CA SER A 10 -29.81 -12.96 51.39
C SER A 10 -29.55 -13.59 50.04
N ILE A 11 -28.27 -13.78 49.66
CA ILE A 11 -27.86 -14.91 48.82
C ILE A 11 -26.62 -15.55 49.45
N VAL A 12 -26.79 -16.85 49.69
CA VAL A 12 -25.89 -17.80 50.30
C VAL A 12 -25.06 -18.48 49.21
N GLY A 13 -23.78 -18.69 49.48
CA GLY A 13 -23.17 -20.02 49.33
C GLY A 13 -22.24 -20.30 48.16
N LEU A 14 -21.05 -20.81 48.53
CA LEU A 14 -20.23 -21.85 47.89
C LEU A 14 -19.61 -21.52 46.51
N SER A 15 -18.42 -21.97 46.13
CA SER A 15 -17.37 -22.80 46.73
C SER A 15 -16.18 -22.82 45.75
N SER A 16 -15.00 -23.20 46.26
CA SER A 16 -13.93 -23.92 45.54
C SER A 16 -13.14 -23.18 44.45
N SER A 17 -11.86 -22.85 44.68
CA SER A 17 -10.67 -23.68 44.40
C SER A 17 -9.99 -23.24 43.10
N LEU A 18 -8.72 -22.84 43.13
CA LEU A 18 -7.59 -23.67 42.67
C LEU A 18 -6.30 -22.84 42.49
N LEU A 19 -5.20 -23.47 42.92
CA LEU A 19 -3.80 -23.10 42.79
C LEU A 19 -3.36 -22.71 41.37
N ILE A 20 -2.27 -21.95 41.29
CA ILE A 20 -0.97 -22.18 40.59
C ILE A 20 -0.18 -20.89 40.88
N GLY A 21 1.06 -20.82 41.34
CA GLY A 21 2.20 -21.72 41.37
C GLY A 21 3.41 -20.78 41.45
N SER A 22 4.16 -20.85 42.54
CA SER A 22 5.33 -20.01 42.80
C SER A 22 6.53 -20.46 41.96
N THR A 23 7.13 -19.53 41.21
CA THR A 23 8.59 -19.54 40.99
C THR A 23 9.07 -18.09 40.98
N THR A 24 10.07 -17.86 41.83
CA THR A 24 10.76 -16.62 42.14
C THR A 24 11.75 -16.26 41.04
N VAL A 25 11.93 -14.96 40.75
CA VAL A 25 13.23 -14.25 40.81
C VAL A 25 12.93 -12.75 40.93
N ASP A 26 13.39 -12.19 42.05
CA ASP A 26 13.43 -10.76 42.35
C ASP A 26 14.29 -10.00 41.33
N ASN A 27 13.80 -8.85 40.86
CA ASN A 27 14.55 -7.59 40.85
C ASN A 27 13.65 -6.41 40.44
N ASN A 28 13.80 -5.31 41.19
CA ASN A 28 13.14 -4.00 41.06
C ASN A 28 11.78 -3.86 41.75
N LYS A 29 11.87 -3.59 43.06
CA LYS A 29 10.87 -2.86 43.85
C LYS A 29 10.56 -1.51 43.16
N SER A 30 9.44 -1.43 42.47
CA SER A 30 8.72 -0.17 42.29
C SER A 30 7.65 -0.13 43.38
N ASP A 31 7.85 0.68 44.41
CA ASP A 31 6.85 0.87 45.46
C ASP A 31 5.59 1.52 44.85
N SER A 32 4.58 0.70 44.57
CA SER A 32 3.24 1.16 44.21
C SER A 32 2.57 1.73 45.45
N ILE A 33 2.45 3.06 45.53
CA ILE A 33 1.73 3.75 46.59
C ILE A 33 0.22 3.57 46.34
N ILE A 34 -0.41 2.62 47.03
CA ILE A 34 -1.86 2.46 47.05
C ILE A 34 -2.43 3.35 48.17
N PRO A 35 -3.40 4.25 47.90
CA PRO A 35 -3.98 5.10 48.94
C PRO A 35 -4.77 4.29 49.97
N GLU A 36 -4.51 4.52 51.26
CA GLU A 36 -5.18 3.85 52.37
C GLU A 36 -6.55 4.50 52.62
N VAL A 37 -7.65 3.74 52.47
CA VAL A 37 -9.02 4.23 52.71
C VAL A 37 -9.46 3.75 54.10
N LYS A 38 -9.59 4.66 55.06
CA LYS A 38 -10.19 4.38 56.37
C LYS A 38 -11.58 5.03 56.46
N ARG A 39 -12.55 4.24 56.91
CA ARG A 39 -13.93 4.69 57.14
C ARG A 39 -14.18 4.80 58.64
N THR A 40 -14.54 5.99 59.10
CA THR A 40 -15.02 6.21 60.46
C THR A 40 -16.24 7.12 60.38
N GLY A 41 -17.40 6.62 60.80
CA GLY A 41 -18.60 7.44 61.01
C GLY A 41 -19.09 8.26 59.80
N GLY A 42 -19.60 7.59 58.76
CA GLY A 42 -20.44 8.23 57.72
C GLY A 42 -19.71 8.98 56.59
N ASP A 43 -18.54 9.54 56.83
CA ASP A 43 -17.80 10.30 55.81
C ASP A 43 -16.53 9.57 55.32
N VAL A 44 -16.24 9.68 54.03
CA VAL A 44 -15.00 9.16 53.41
C VAL A 44 -14.00 10.31 53.30
N VAL A 45 -12.97 10.29 54.14
CA VAL A 45 -11.82 11.21 54.03
C VAL A 45 -10.76 10.57 53.15
N ILE A 46 -10.52 11.16 51.97
CA ILE A 46 -9.45 10.74 51.05
C ILE A 46 -8.22 11.59 51.34
N THR A 47 -7.23 11.02 52.03
CA THR A 47 -5.93 11.67 52.23
C THR A 47 -5.04 11.41 51.03
N ILE A 48 -4.80 12.45 50.23
CA ILE A 48 -3.87 12.38 49.09
C ILE A 48 -2.43 12.44 49.64
N PRO A 49 -1.56 11.46 49.38
CA PRO A 49 -0.18 11.52 49.83
C PRO A 49 0.58 12.66 49.12
N ALA A 50 1.42 13.37 49.86
CA ALA A 50 2.25 14.44 49.30
C ALA A 50 3.22 13.89 48.25
N VAL A 51 3.36 14.62 47.13
CA VAL A 51 4.25 14.24 46.02
C VAL A 51 5.69 14.10 46.53
N PRO A 52 6.39 12.98 46.28
CA PRO A 52 7.78 12.83 46.70
C PRO A 52 8.68 13.82 45.96
N VAL A 53 9.48 14.57 46.71
CA VAL A 53 10.47 15.53 46.18
C VAL A 53 11.59 14.75 45.47
N PRO A 54 12.07 15.18 44.29
CA PRO A 54 13.17 14.51 43.60
C PRO A 54 14.42 14.41 44.48
N VAL A 55 14.96 13.21 44.63
CA VAL A 55 16.26 12.99 45.28
C VAL A 55 17.36 13.70 44.50
N LYS A 56 18.17 14.51 45.20
CA LYS A 56 19.34 15.18 44.63
C LYS A 56 20.37 14.14 44.19
N PRO A 57 21.03 14.29 43.03
CA PRO A 57 22.01 13.34 42.54
C PRO A 57 23.19 13.22 43.51
N ILE A 58 23.50 11.99 43.89
CA ILE A 58 24.67 11.64 44.70
C ILE A 58 25.90 11.82 43.82
N LYS A 59 26.88 12.62 44.28
CA LYS A 59 28.17 12.77 43.62
C LYS A 59 29.00 11.52 43.91
N VAL A 60 29.21 10.68 42.91
CA VAL A 60 30.10 9.51 43.03
C VAL A 60 31.53 10.00 42.92
N THR A 61 32.31 9.89 43.99
CA THR A 61 33.76 10.09 43.96
C THR A 61 34.41 8.72 43.72
N THR A 62 34.93 8.49 42.52
CA THR A 62 35.72 7.30 42.22
C THR A 62 37.11 7.46 42.84
N VAL A 63 37.50 6.56 43.75
CA VAL A 63 38.86 6.47 44.26
C VAL A 63 39.56 5.34 43.51
N GLY A 64 40.56 5.68 42.69
CA GLY A 64 41.48 4.69 42.07
C GLY A 64 41.26 4.34 40.60
N GLY A 65 41.09 5.34 39.71
CA GLY A 65 41.15 5.16 38.25
C GLY A 65 42.16 6.12 37.62
N ASN A 66 42.82 5.69 36.55
CA ASN A 66 43.87 6.42 35.82
C ASN A 66 43.55 7.90 35.57
N ALA A 67 44.61 8.72 35.49
CA ALA A 67 44.52 10.15 35.22
C ALA A 67 43.56 10.46 34.06
N PRO A 68 42.72 11.52 34.18
CA PRO A 68 41.77 11.89 33.15
C PRO A 68 42.53 12.19 31.85
N VAL A 69 42.12 11.52 30.77
CA VAL A 69 42.52 11.89 29.42
C VAL A 69 41.94 13.29 29.16
N GLU A 70 42.76 14.25 28.73
CA GLU A 70 42.30 15.60 28.41
C GLU A 70 41.09 15.52 27.47
N GLU A 71 39.94 16.03 27.92
CA GLU A 71 38.75 16.13 27.09
C GLU A 71 39.06 17.03 25.90
N ASN A 72 38.89 16.49 24.70
CA ASN A 72 39.10 17.23 23.47
C ASN A 72 38.00 18.30 23.33
N ILE A 73 38.31 19.52 23.77
CA ILE A 73 37.42 20.71 23.86
C ILE A 73 36.81 21.07 22.48
N ASN A 74 37.29 20.48 21.39
CA ASN A 74 36.79 20.67 20.03
C ASN A 74 35.42 20.02 19.72
N LYS A 75 34.79 19.30 20.66
CA LYS A 75 33.48 18.67 20.41
C LYS A 75 32.28 19.60 20.62
N TYR A 76 32.46 20.73 21.32
CA TYR A 76 31.39 21.66 21.70
C TYR A 76 31.60 23.12 21.27
N GLN A 77 32.69 23.44 20.56
CA GLN A 77 32.79 24.74 19.91
C GLN A 77 31.96 24.73 18.62
N LEU A 78 31.01 25.67 18.49
CA LEU A 78 30.42 25.98 17.18
C LEU A 78 31.57 26.40 16.25
N ARG A 79 31.94 25.53 15.33
CA ARG A 79 32.75 25.95 14.19
C ARG A 79 31.89 26.95 13.41
N ALA A 80 32.30 28.21 13.36
CA ALA A 80 31.79 29.12 12.37
C ALA A 80 32.06 28.49 11.00
N MET A 81 30.99 28.04 10.33
CA MET A 81 31.09 27.65 8.93
C MET A 81 31.39 28.93 8.16
N ALA A 82 32.65 29.14 7.83
CA ALA A 82 33.00 30.09 6.79
C ALA A 82 32.30 29.61 5.51
N MET A 83 31.21 30.28 5.12
CA MET A 83 30.56 30.12 3.83
C MET A 83 31.52 30.63 2.75
N LYS A 84 32.54 29.85 2.42
CA LYS A 84 33.22 29.99 1.15
C LYS A 84 32.19 29.57 0.11
N GLY A 85 31.78 30.51 -0.75
CA GLY A 85 30.74 30.31 -1.75
C GLY A 85 30.99 29.07 -2.59
N ASN A 86 30.42 27.94 -2.16
CA ASN A 86 30.34 26.73 -2.94
C ASN A 86 29.33 27.02 -4.04
N ARG A 87 29.84 27.40 -5.21
CA ARG A 87 29.11 27.14 -6.45
C ARG A 87 28.76 25.65 -6.42
N PRO A 88 27.49 25.28 -6.66
CA PRO A 88 27.10 23.87 -6.70
C PRO A 88 28.03 23.12 -7.67
N PRO A 89 28.33 21.83 -7.43
CA PRO A 89 29.03 21.01 -8.42
C PRO A 89 28.32 21.20 -9.75
N SER A 90 29.04 21.66 -10.79
CA SER A 90 28.45 21.74 -12.11
C SER A 90 27.94 20.35 -12.46
N GLU A 91 26.69 20.26 -12.91
CA GLU A 91 26.13 19.04 -13.48
C GLU A 91 27.18 18.40 -14.39
N THR A 92 27.75 17.28 -13.97
CA THR A 92 28.31 16.33 -14.92
C THR A 92 27.13 15.94 -15.79
N LYS A 93 27.09 16.56 -16.96
CA LYS A 93 26.16 16.25 -18.05
C LYS A 93 26.18 14.75 -18.25
N SER A 94 25.21 14.03 -17.67
CA SER A 94 24.81 12.75 -18.24
C SER A 94 24.36 13.08 -19.65
N SER A 95 25.01 12.46 -20.62
CA SER A 95 24.73 12.51 -22.06
C SER A 95 23.37 13.13 -22.37
N SER A 96 23.41 14.35 -22.90
CA SER A 96 22.24 15.02 -23.45
C SER A 96 21.72 14.21 -24.63
N ASP A 97 20.79 13.30 -24.37
CA ASP A 97 19.85 12.91 -25.39
C ASP A 97 19.10 14.17 -25.78
N LYS A 98 19.21 14.52 -27.07
CA LYS A 98 18.67 15.74 -27.67
C LYS A 98 17.24 15.96 -27.20
N ALA A 99 17.02 16.98 -26.38
CA ALA A 99 15.70 17.50 -26.11
C ALA A 99 15.18 18.08 -27.43
N ASP A 100 14.31 17.32 -28.09
CA ASP A 100 13.40 17.86 -29.08
C ASP A 100 12.64 19.00 -28.41
N ASN A 101 12.69 20.21 -28.97
CA ASN A 101 11.93 21.38 -28.53
C ASN A 101 10.43 21.21 -28.88
N GLY A 102 9.89 20.01 -28.70
CA GLY A 102 8.49 19.67 -28.81
C GLY A 102 7.83 19.76 -27.44
N LYS A 103 6.63 20.33 -27.37
CA LYS A 103 5.79 20.27 -26.16
C LYS A 103 5.69 18.80 -25.71
N VAL A 104 6.07 18.52 -24.46
CA VAL A 104 5.94 17.18 -23.87
C VAL A 104 4.52 16.69 -24.05
N LYS A 105 4.34 15.55 -24.71
CA LYS A 105 3.00 15.05 -25.00
C LYS A 105 2.44 14.35 -23.76
N VAL A 106 1.12 14.19 -23.75
CA VAL A 106 0.40 13.54 -22.65
C VAL A 106 0.95 12.13 -22.39
N GLY A 107 1.24 11.83 -21.12
CA GLY A 107 1.80 10.57 -20.64
C GLY A 107 3.31 10.43 -20.74
N GLU A 108 4.02 11.32 -21.43
CA GLU A 108 5.49 11.29 -21.53
C GLU A 108 6.17 11.82 -20.27
N ILE A 109 7.50 11.64 -20.22
CA ILE A 109 8.34 12.11 -19.13
C ILE A 109 8.50 13.63 -19.27
N ASP A 110 8.23 14.32 -18.17
CA ASP A 110 8.31 15.77 -18.05
C ASP A 110 9.17 16.12 -16.84
N HIS A 111 10.29 16.81 -17.05
CA HIS A 111 11.27 17.16 -15.99
C HIS A 111 11.67 15.95 -15.11
N SER A 112 12.04 14.82 -15.73
CA SER A 112 12.36 13.54 -15.06
C SER A 112 11.22 12.88 -14.28
N ARG A 113 9.99 13.40 -14.40
CA ARG A 113 8.80 12.86 -13.74
C ARG A 113 7.81 12.33 -14.76
N VAL A 114 6.98 11.40 -14.34
CA VAL A 114 5.90 10.84 -15.16
C VAL A 114 4.62 10.80 -14.34
N SER A 115 3.50 11.13 -14.98
CA SER A 115 2.16 11.04 -14.38
C SER A 115 1.76 9.58 -14.17
N SER A 116 1.09 9.26 -13.07
CA SER A 116 0.60 7.90 -12.83
C SER A 116 -0.66 7.56 -13.63
N TYR A 117 -1.46 8.58 -13.94
CA TYR A 117 -2.70 8.45 -14.73
C TYR A 117 -2.83 9.52 -15.82
N LEU A 118 -3.57 9.16 -16.87
CA LEU A 118 -4.05 10.08 -17.89
C LEU A 118 -5.55 10.32 -17.65
N ARG A 119 -5.96 11.57 -17.51
CA ARG A 119 -7.33 11.97 -17.20
C ARG A 119 -8.06 12.43 -18.44
N GLY A 120 -9.35 12.18 -18.52
CA GLY A 120 -10.21 12.70 -19.57
C GLY A 120 -11.61 12.99 -19.06
N GLN A 121 -12.43 13.62 -19.90
CA GLN A 121 -13.84 13.83 -19.61
C GLN A 121 -14.59 12.49 -19.49
N LEU A 122 -15.66 12.47 -18.70
CA LEU A 122 -16.50 11.29 -18.53
C LEU A 122 -17.02 10.78 -19.88
N GLN A 123 -16.81 9.49 -20.13
CA GLN A 123 -17.39 8.76 -21.26
C GLN A 123 -18.08 7.50 -20.75
N SER A 124 -19.01 6.95 -21.54
CA SER A 124 -19.63 5.66 -21.19
C SER A 124 -18.61 4.51 -21.34
N ALA A 125 -18.79 3.46 -20.53
CA ALA A 125 -17.94 2.28 -20.61
C ALA A 125 -17.96 1.65 -22.02
N ASP A 126 -19.14 1.59 -22.64
CA ASP A 126 -19.30 1.01 -23.99
C ASP A 126 -18.57 1.83 -25.07
N SER A 127 -18.60 3.16 -24.96
CA SER A 127 -17.86 4.04 -25.88
C SER A 127 -16.35 3.82 -25.76
N ILE A 128 -15.84 3.73 -24.53
CA ILE A 128 -14.41 3.50 -24.27
C ILE A 128 -14.00 2.12 -24.80
N ILE A 129 -14.80 1.09 -24.55
CA ILE A 129 -14.56 -0.27 -25.08
C ILE A 129 -14.49 -0.25 -26.61
N LYS A 130 -15.41 0.45 -27.27
CA LYS A 130 -15.42 0.57 -28.73
C LYS A 130 -14.16 1.27 -29.25
N SER A 131 -13.77 2.40 -28.66
CA SER A 131 -12.56 3.13 -29.03
C SER A 131 -11.29 2.32 -28.79
N LEU A 132 -11.19 1.60 -27.67
CA LEU A 132 -10.06 0.72 -27.37
C LEU A 132 -9.94 -0.42 -28.39
N LYS A 133 -11.05 -1.10 -28.70
CA LYS A 133 -11.06 -2.14 -29.74
C LYS A 133 -10.66 -1.59 -31.11
N GLY A 134 -11.19 -0.42 -31.49
CA GLY A 134 -10.82 0.25 -32.74
C GLY A 134 -9.34 0.64 -32.81
N ALA A 135 -8.68 0.84 -31.67
CA ALA A 135 -7.25 1.11 -31.57
C ALA A 135 -6.38 -0.16 -31.43
N GLY A 136 -6.96 -1.35 -31.61
CA GLY A 136 -6.22 -2.62 -31.56
C GLY A 136 -6.01 -3.20 -30.17
N PHE A 137 -6.74 -2.73 -29.15
CA PHE A 137 -6.69 -3.31 -27.81
C PHE A 137 -7.74 -4.41 -27.61
N THR A 138 -7.35 -5.44 -26.88
CA THR A 138 -8.21 -6.54 -26.42
C THR A 138 -8.76 -6.21 -25.04
N ILE A 139 -10.08 -6.31 -24.87
CA ILE A 139 -10.74 -6.09 -23.58
C ILE A 139 -10.79 -7.40 -22.80
N LEU A 140 -10.30 -7.38 -21.57
CA LEU A 140 -10.27 -8.53 -20.66
C LEU A 140 -11.48 -8.54 -19.72
N SER A 141 -11.86 -7.39 -19.16
CA SER A 141 -13.13 -7.24 -18.44
C SER A 141 -13.63 -5.80 -18.39
N SER A 142 -14.89 -5.66 -17.98
CA SER A 142 -15.54 -4.40 -17.62
C SER A 142 -16.38 -4.62 -16.36
N ASP A 143 -15.84 -4.22 -15.20
CA ASP A 143 -16.39 -4.56 -13.90
C ASP A 143 -16.82 -3.34 -13.08
N LYS A 144 -17.99 -3.46 -12.47
CA LYS A 144 -18.47 -2.50 -11.46
C LYS A 144 -17.73 -2.72 -10.15
N ILE A 145 -16.99 -1.72 -9.69
CA ILE A 145 -16.30 -1.71 -8.40
C ILE A 145 -17.31 -1.51 -7.26
N ASP A 146 -18.28 -0.63 -7.48
CA ASP A 146 -19.31 -0.32 -6.51
C ASP A 146 -20.68 -0.91 -6.90
N LYS A 147 -21.55 -1.13 -5.91
CA LYS A 147 -22.89 -1.69 -6.16
C LYS A 147 -23.72 -0.83 -7.11
N LYS A 148 -23.53 0.50 -7.08
CA LYS A 148 -24.30 1.46 -7.86
C LYS A 148 -23.77 1.64 -9.29
N GLY A 149 -22.64 1.01 -9.65
CA GLY A 149 -22.02 1.17 -10.97
C GLY A 149 -21.61 2.61 -11.29
N LYS A 150 -21.26 3.37 -10.24
CA LYS A 150 -20.67 4.71 -10.40
C LYS A 150 -19.18 4.62 -10.72
N LEU A 151 -18.53 3.52 -10.38
CA LEU A 151 -17.13 3.22 -10.66
C LEU A 151 -17.09 1.93 -11.47
N VAL A 152 -16.63 2.03 -12.72
CA VAL A 152 -16.45 0.88 -13.61
C VAL A 152 -15.00 0.83 -14.06
N THR A 153 -14.33 -0.29 -13.84
CA THR A 153 -12.98 -0.53 -14.36
C THR A 153 -13.08 -1.37 -15.61
N ILE A 154 -12.41 -0.94 -16.68
CA ILE A 154 -12.19 -1.74 -17.87
C ILE A 154 -10.72 -2.13 -17.87
N VAL A 155 -10.45 -3.43 -17.93
CA VAL A 155 -9.09 -3.98 -18.03
C VAL A 155 -8.86 -4.39 -19.47
N PHE A 156 -7.73 -3.98 -20.04
CA PHE A 156 -7.41 -4.22 -21.44
C PHE A 156 -5.92 -4.48 -21.64
N THR A 157 -5.58 -5.04 -22.79
CA THR A 157 -4.21 -5.40 -23.19
C THR A 157 -4.05 -5.32 -24.71
N ASN A 158 -2.85 -5.55 -25.22
CA ASN A 158 -2.58 -5.84 -26.62
C ASN A 158 -1.44 -6.88 -26.71
N ASP A 159 -1.16 -7.35 -27.93
CA ASP A 159 -0.15 -8.38 -28.16
C ASP A 159 1.25 -7.93 -27.75
N ALA A 160 1.57 -6.65 -27.96
CA ALA A 160 2.88 -6.09 -27.61
C ALA A 160 3.11 -6.08 -26.08
N LEU A 161 2.11 -5.64 -25.31
CA LEU A 161 2.15 -5.68 -23.84
C LEU A 161 2.21 -7.12 -23.32
N THR A 162 1.43 -8.02 -23.94
CA THR A 162 1.41 -9.44 -23.55
C THR A 162 2.78 -10.08 -23.76
N LYS A 163 3.41 -9.87 -24.93
CA LYS A 163 4.75 -10.39 -25.22
C LYS A 163 5.82 -9.78 -24.30
N MET A 164 5.76 -8.47 -24.07
CA MET A 164 6.71 -7.80 -23.17
C MET A 164 6.63 -8.36 -21.75
N ALA A 165 5.41 -8.62 -21.26
CA ALA A 165 5.16 -9.10 -19.91
C ALA A 165 5.39 -10.62 -19.72
N ASP A 166 5.73 -11.38 -20.77
CA ASP A 166 6.04 -12.81 -20.69
C ASP A 166 7.46 -13.06 -20.14
N LYS A 167 7.70 -12.58 -18.92
CA LYS A 167 8.92 -12.79 -18.16
C LYS A 167 8.56 -13.14 -16.73
N ASP A 168 9.50 -13.79 -16.03
CA ASP A 168 9.30 -14.23 -14.65
C ASP A 168 8.87 -13.08 -13.75
N ASN A 169 7.74 -13.26 -13.06
CA ASN A 169 7.13 -12.27 -12.18
C ASN A 169 6.76 -10.91 -12.84
N ARG A 170 6.85 -10.75 -14.17
CA ARG A 170 6.56 -9.47 -14.88
C ARG A 170 5.15 -9.36 -15.47
N ALA A 171 4.42 -10.46 -15.47
CA ALA A 171 3.09 -10.62 -16.05
C ALA A 171 2.08 -9.52 -15.67
N PHE A 172 2.19 -8.92 -14.48
CA PHE A 172 1.33 -7.81 -14.04
C PHE A 172 1.39 -6.58 -14.98
N ALA A 173 2.50 -6.36 -15.68
CA ALA A 173 2.66 -5.27 -16.64
C ALA A 173 1.86 -5.49 -17.94
N GLY A 174 1.40 -6.72 -18.21
CA GLY A 174 0.66 -7.06 -19.41
C GLY A 174 -0.75 -6.49 -19.46
N THR A 175 -1.25 -5.90 -18.38
CA THR A 175 -2.59 -5.33 -18.31
C THR A 175 -2.56 -3.84 -17.99
N LEU A 176 -3.34 -3.08 -18.74
CA LEU A 176 -3.67 -1.69 -18.45
C LEU A 176 -5.13 -1.57 -18.04
N ARG A 177 -5.47 -0.45 -17.42
CA ARG A 177 -6.81 -0.23 -16.89
C ARG A 177 -7.27 1.19 -17.19
N VAL A 178 -8.57 1.33 -17.38
CA VAL A 178 -9.27 2.60 -17.40
C VAL A 178 -10.42 2.57 -16.42
N LEU A 179 -10.48 3.57 -15.54
CA LEU A 179 -11.58 3.80 -14.63
C LEU A 179 -12.57 4.77 -15.27
N VAL A 180 -13.83 4.39 -15.34
CA VAL A 180 -14.97 5.29 -15.60
C VAL A 180 -15.55 5.71 -14.26
N ASN A 181 -15.34 6.97 -13.91
CA ASN A 181 -15.71 7.50 -12.62
C ASN A 181 -16.86 8.52 -12.75
N LYS A 182 -18.09 8.04 -12.55
CA LYS A 182 -19.29 8.89 -12.58
C LYS A 182 -19.43 9.80 -11.35
N LYS A 183 -18.70 9.53 -10.25
CA LYS A 183 -18.71 10.40 -9.06
C LYS A 183 -17.94 11.68 -9.34
N ASP A 184 -16.73 11.53 -9.87
CA ASP A 184 -15.81 12.64 -10.16
C ASP A 184 -15.96 13.16 -11.60
N LYS A 185 -16.90 12.60 -12.38
CA LYS A 185 -17.21 12.95 -13.78
C LYS A 185 -15.97 12.93 -14.70
N GLU A 186 -15.14 11.89 -14.55
CA GLU A 186 -13.91 11.74 -15.32
C GLU A 186 -13.65 10.27 -15.71
N ILE A 187 -12.73 10.09 -16.66
CA ILE A 187 -12.08 8.81 -16.92
C ILE A 187 -10.60 8.90 -16.51
N ALA A 188 -10.03 7.77 -16.10
CA ALA A 188 -8.63 7.71 -15.69
C ALA A 188 -7.96 6.45 -16.24
N PHE A 189 -7.04 6.62 -17.18
CA PHE A 189 -6.18 5.55 -17.69
C PHE A 189 -4.94 5.44 -16.83
N ASN A 190 -4.55 4.23 -16.47
CA ASN A 190 -3.19 3.99 -16.00
C ASN A 190 -2.21 4.49 -17.08
N ASN A 191 -1.25 5.34 -16.72
CA ASN A 191 -0.21 5.74 -17.67
C ASN A 191 0.65 4.51 -17.98
N PRO A 192 0.68 4.03 -19.24
CA PRO A 192 1.47 2.86 -19.62
C PRO A 192 2.95 3.02 -19.25
N LEU A 193 3.49 4.23 -19.39
CA LEU A 193 4.89 4.53 -19.13
C LEU A 193 5.24 4.41 -17.64
N TYR A 194 4.37 4.93 -16.77
CA TYR A 194 4.50 4.81 -15.33
C TYR A 194 4.40 3.35 -14.87
N GLN A 195 3.33 2.66 -15.27
CA GLN A 195 3.06 1.30 -14.80
C GLN A 195 4.11 0.30 -15.32
N ALA A 196 4.44 0.37 -16.61
CA ALA A 196 5.43 -0.52 -17.20
C ALA A 196 6.82 -0.30 -16.59
N LYS A 197 7.24 0.95 -16.36
CA LYS A 197 8.55 1.19 -15.73
C LYS A 197 8.62 0.65 -14.30
N ALA A 198 7.54 0.78 -13.53
CA ALA A 198 7.47 0.22 -12.18
C ALA A 198 7.46 -1.32 -12.17
N PHE A 199 6.75 -1.96 -13.11
CA PHE A 199 6.50 -3.41 -13.04
C PHE A 199 7.52 -4.23 -13.84
N MET A 200 7.99 -3.72 -14.99
CA MET A 200 9.04 -4.37 -15.80
C MET A 200 10.44 -4.11 -15.24
N GLN A 201 10.66 -2.98 -14.57
CA GLN A 201 11.97 -2.61 -13.99
C GLN A 201 13.10 -2.63 -15.04
N ASP A 202 14.05 -3.56 -14.91
CA ASP A 202 15.18 -3.72 -15.83
C ASP A 202 14.76 -4.34 -17.17
N ASP A 203 13.63 -5.04 -17.19
CA ASP A 203 13.02 -5.61 -18.40
C ASP A 203 12.18 -4.59 -19.20
N PHE A 204 12.19 -3.32 -18.79
CA PHE A 204 11.38 -2.27 -19.39
C PHE A 204 11.85 -1.93 -20.81
N ASP A 205 10.92 -1.98 -21.77
CA ASP A 205 11.15 -1.57 -23.15
C ASP A 205 10.38 -0.27 -23.46
N MET A 206 11.13 0.82 -23.66
CA MET A 206 10.56 2.14 -23.96
C MET A 206 9.78 2.15 -25.27
N LYS A 207 10.30 1.50 -26.33
CA LYS A 207 9.72 1.58 -27.68
C LYS A 207 8.35 0.93 -27.73
N ILE A 208 8.20 -0.22 -27.06
CA ILE A 208 6.92 -0.92 -26.95
C ILE A 208 5.88 -0.01 -26.29
N ILE A 209 6.25 0.63 -25.19
CA ILE A 209 5.34 1.44 -24.38
C ILE A 209 4.99 2.77 -25.04
N GLU A 210 5.91 3.40 -25.76
CA GLU A 210 5.63 4.57 -26.60
C GLU A 210 4.61 4.27 -27.70
N GLY A 211 4.68 3.08 -28.32
CA GLY A 211 3.69 2.62 -29.29
C GLY A 211 2.29 2.46 -28.67
N VAL A 212 2.22 1.88 -27.48
CA VAL A 212 0.97 1.73 -26.71
C VAL A 212 0.39 3.11 -26.34
N LEU A 213 1.22 4.00 -25.79
CA LEU A 213 0.81 5.36 -25.42
C LEU A 213 0.33 6.16 -26.64
N THR A 214 1.00 6.01 -27.79
CA THR A 214 0.59 6.62 -29.05
C THR A 214 -0.79 6.14 -29.50
N SER A 215 -1.06 4.84 -29.38
CA SER A 215 -2.37 4.26 -29.71
C SER A 215 -3.48 4.79 -28.79
N ILE A 216 -3.21 4.92 -27.49
CA ILE A 216 -4.14 5.52 -26.53
C ILE A 216 -4.40 7.00 -26.87
N ARG A 217 -3.36 7.80 -27.14
CA ARG A 217 -3.52 9.22 -27.49
C ARG A 217 -4.34 9.42 -28.76
N LYS A 218 -4.14 8.57 -29.78
CA LYS A 218 -4.93 8.60 -31.02
C LYS A 218 -6.40 8.29 -30.76
N ALA A 219 -6.67 7.30 -29.92
CA ALA A 219 -8.04 6.90 -29.55
C ALA A 219 -8.74 7.91 -28.63
N PHE A 220 -7.97 8.64 -27.83
CA PHE A 220 -8.45 9.57 -26.81
C PHE A 220 -7.63 10.89 -26.85
N PRO A 221 -7.92 11.80 -27.79
CA PRO A 221 -7.09 12.99 -28.05
C PRO A 221 -7.08 14.02 -26.91
N ASN A 222 -8.13 14.06 -26.10
CA ASN A 222 -8.33 15.06 -25.05
C ASN A 222 -7.87 14.59 -23.65
N LEU A 223 -6.96 13.61 -23.60
CA LEU A 223 -6.38 13.18 -22.33
C LEU A 223 -5.40 14.24 -21.80
N THR A 224 -5.26 14.31 -20.48
CA THR A 224 -4.32 15.20 -19.79
C THR A 224 -3.55 14.44 -18.72
N ASN A 225 -2.35 14.92 -18.38
CA ASN A 225 -1.58 14.37 -17.26
C ASN A 225 -2.24 14.75 -15.94
N CYS A 226 -2.32 13.82 -14.99
CA CYS A 226 -2.67 14.17 -13.61
C CYS A 226 -1.49 14.81 -12.86
N ASN A 227 -1.78 15.37 -11.68
CA ASN A 227 -0.78 15.94 -10.77
C ASN A 227 0.04 14.88 -10.04
N ASP A 228 -0.54 13.69 -9.84
CA ASP A 228 0.09 12.51 -9.28
C ASP A 228 1.29 12.06 -10.14
N LYS A 229 2.49 12.58 -9.84
CA LYS A 229 3.72 12.34 -10.61
C LYS A 229 4.82 11.75 -9.74
N LEU A 230 5.56 10.76 -10.24
CA LEU A 230 6.78 10.25 -9.61
C LEU A 230 7.99 10.43 -10.51
N LYS A 231 9.20 10.38 -9.93
CA LYS A 231 10.45 10.38 -10.69
C LYS A 231 10.56 9.08 -11.50
N PHE A 232 10.70 9.18 -12.81
CA PHE A 232 10.70 8.03 -13.71
C PHE A 232 11.78 7.01 -13.36
N ASN A 233 12.99 7.47 -13.06
CA ASN A 233 14.13 6.61 -12.71
C ASN A 233 14.01 5.93 -11.35
N LEU A 234 13.10 6.39 -10.48
CA LEU A 234 12.87 5.76 -9.16
C LEU A 234 11.78 4.69 -9.19
N LEU A 235 10.96 4.62 -10.25
CA LEU A 235 9.87 3.64 -10.35
C LEU A 235 10.34 2.19 -10.20
N PRO A 236 11.48 1.74 -10.76
CA PRO A 236 11.93 0.37 -10.57
C PRO A 236 12.26 0.01 -9.12
N LYS A 237 12.63 1.02 -8.31
CA LYS A 237 13.02 0.88 -6.90
C LYS A 237 11.95 1.43 -5.95
N TYR A 238 10.72 1.61 -6.47
CA TYR A 238 9.65 2.19 -5.69
C TYR A 238 9.30 1.29 -4.51
N HIS A 239 9.11 1.93 -3.37
CA HIS A 239 8.48 1.42 -2.17
C HIS A 239 7.88 2.64 -1.47
N PHE A 240 6.77 2.48 -0.77
CA PHE A 240 6.04 3.63 -0.22
C PHE A 240 6.84 4.33 0.90
N MET A 241 7.35 3.54 1.85
CA MET A 241 8.12 4.01 3.01
C MET A 241 9.19 3.03 3.39
N ALA A 242 10.16 3.48 4.18
CA ALA A 242 11.15 2.59 4.78
C ALA A 242 10.46 1.37 5.42
N SER A 243 11.00 0.19 5.15
CA SER A 243 10.47 -1.11 5.60
C SER A 243 9.12 -1.52 4.98
N MET A 244 8.66 -0.85 3.90
CA MET A 244 7.56 -1.35 3.07
C MET A 244 8.06 -2.22 1.92
N PRO A 245 7.21 -3.13 1.41
CA PRO A 245 7.57 -4.07 0.35
C PRO A 245 7.94 -3.39 -0.97
N PHE A 246 8.91 -3.97 -1.67
CA PHE A 246 9.21 -3.69 -3.07
C PHE A 246 8.35 -4.55 -4.00
N TYR A 247 8.49 -4.35 -5.31
CA TYR A 247 7.81 -5.17 -6.32
C TYR A 247 8.13 -6.67 -6.17
N GLN A 248 9.36 -7.00 -5.81
CA GLN A 248 9.88 -8.36 -5.71
C GLN A 248 9.37 -9.11 -4.48
N ASP A 249 8.89 -8.38 -3.47
CA ASP A 249 8.38 -8.95 -2.22
C ASP A 249 6.92 -9.44 -2.41
N MET A 250 6.72 -10.27 -3.43
CA MET A 250 5.40 -10.82 -3.76
C MET A 250 4.97 -11.86 -2.74
N ILE A 251 3.67 -11.90 -2.46
CA ILE A 251 3.07 -12.90 -1.55
C ILE A 251 2.63 -14.10 -2.38
N VAL A 252 3.12 -15.29 -2.01
CA VAL A 252 2.67 -16.56 -2.60
C VAL A 252 1.41 -17.03 -1.87
N LEU A 253 0.29 -17.05 -2.59
CA LEU A 253 -1.03 -17.45 -2.09
C LEU A 253 -1.23 -18.97 -2.09
N ALA A 254 -0.68 -19.66 -3.09
CA ALA A 254 -0.78 -21.11 -3.25
C ALA A 254 0.33 -21.64 -4.16
N LYS A 255 0.67 -22.91 -3.97
CA LYS A 255 1.59 -23.65 -4.84
C LYS A 255 0.88 -24.89 -5.40
N GLY A 256 1.17 -25.22 -6.64
CA GLY A 256 0.67 -26.41 -7.32
C GLY A 256 1.74 -27.06 -8.19
N LYS A 257 1.43 -28.23 -8.76
CA LYS A 257 2.38 -28.98 -9.59
C LYS A 257 2.74 -28.26 -10.90
N SER A 258 1.81 -27.49 -11.44
CA SER A 258 1.97 -26.69 -12.65
C SER A 258 0.95 -25.55 -12.68
N THR A 259 1.17 -24.58 -13.56
CA THR A 259 0.21 -23.50 -13.82
C THR A 259 -1.15 -24.06 -14.24
N GLN A 260 -1.18 -25.07 -15.11
CA GLN A 260 -2.42 -25.74 -15.53
C GLN A 260 -3.14 -26.40 -14.36
N ALA A 261 -2.42 -27.10 -13.47
CA ALA A 261 -3.02 -27.76 -12.32
C ALA A 261 -3.72 -26.76 -11.38
N LEU A 262 -3.11 -25.59 -11.14
CA LEU A 262 -3.74 -24.52 -10.37
C LEU A 262 -4.98 -23.98 -11.08
N LEU A 263 -4.89 -23.69 -12.38
CA LEU A 263 -6.02 -23.17 -13.15
C LEU A 263 -7.20 -24.16 -13.19
N GLU A 264 -6.93 -25.46 -13.31
CA GLU A 264 -7.97 -26.49 -13.24
C GLU A 264 -8.63 -26.57 -11.87
N SER A 265 -7.86 -26.48 -10.79
CA SER A 265 -8.40 -26.47 -9.43
C SER A 265 -9.38 -25.31 -9.22
N ILE A 266 -9.06 -24.15 -9.77
CA ILE A 266 -9.89 -22.95 -9.75
C ILE A 266 -11.16 -23.14 -10.60
N LYS A 267 -11.01 -23.67 -11.83
CA LYS A 267 -12.14 -23.94 -12.73
C LYS A 267 -13.15 -24.91 -12.12
N LYS A 268 -12.67 -25.99 -11.49
CA LYS A 268 -13.51 -26.99 -10.79
C LYS A 268 -14.34 -26.36 -9.68
N LYS A 269 -13.77 -25.39 -8.95
CA LYS A 269 -14.45 -24.66 -7.86
C LYS A 269 -15.46 -23.62 -8.33
N LYS A 270 -15.59 -23.35 -9.65
CA LYS A 270 -16.54 -22.41 -10.28
C LYS A 270 -16.65 -21.07 -9.54
N ARG A 271 -15.49 -20.48 -9.18
CA ARG A 271 -15.42 -19.26 -8.38
C ARG A 271 -15.96 -18.05 -9.17
N LYS A 272 -17.12 -17.54 -8.78
CA LYS A 272 -17.79 -16.37 -9.41
C LYS A 272 -17.03 -15.04 -9.25
N ASN A 273 -15.95 -15.01 -8.47
CA ASN A 273 -15.19 -13.81 -8.19
C ASN A 273 -14.08 -13.56 -9.21
N ILE A 274 -13.82 -14.49 -10.13
CA ILE A 274 -12.85 -14.30 -11.22
C ILE A 274 -13.56 -13.56 -12.35
N VAL A 275 -13.07 -12.38 -12.68
CA VAL A 275 -13.72 -11.48 -13.64
C VAL A 275 -13.02 -11.44 -15.00
N TYR A 276 -11.71 -11.74 -15.03
CA TYR A 276 -10.97 -11.97 -16.25
C TYR A 276 -9.86 -12.99 -16.05
N THR A 277 -9.40 -13.54 -17.17
CA THR A 277 -8.21 -14.37 -17.29
C THR A 277 -7.42 -13.86 -18.48
N HIS A 278 -6.21 -13.39 -18.25
CA HIS A 278 -5.26 -13.01 -19.28
C HIS A 278 -4.19 -14.09 -19.35
N ILE A 279 -4.25 -14.89 -20.41
CA ILE A 279 -3.25 -15.91 -20.71
C ILE A 279 -2.09 -15.21 -21.42
N ILE A 280 -0.92 -15.18 -20.78
CA ILE A 280 0.29 -14.58 -21.35
C ILE A 280 1.09 -15.64 -22.09
N SER A 281 1.31 -16.77 -21.42
CA SER A 281 1.94 -17.95 -21.99
C SER A 281 1.37 -19.21 -21.33
N LYS A 282 1.90 -20.38 -21.70
CA LYS A 282 1.48 -21.66 -21.11
C LYS A 282 1.69 -21.64 -19.59
N ASP A 283 2.76 -21.03 -19.11
CA ASP A 283 3.15 -21.08 -17.70
C ASP A 283 2.78 -19.81 -16.93
N ARG A 284 2.29 -18.77 -17.62
CA ARG A 284 1.94 -17.46 -17.03
C ARG A 284 0.53 -17.03 -17.37
N VAL A 285 -0.28 -16.83 -16.32
CA VAL A 285 -1.66 -16.36 -16.44
C VAL A 285 -1.96 -15.33 -15.35
N VAL A 286 -2.58 -14.21 -15.72
CA VAL A 286 -3.07 -13.20 -14.77
C VAL A 286 -4.59 -13.33 -14.63
N LEU A 287 -5.05 -13.46 -13.39
CA LEU A 287 -6.46 -13.52 -13.02
C LEU A 287 -6.90 -12.20 -12.38
N GLY A 288 -8.03 -11.67 -12.79
CA GLY A 288 -8.69 -10.57 -12.10
C GLY A 288 -9.64 -11.08 -11.03
N ILE A 289 -9.39 -10.77 -9.76
CA ILE A 289 -10.23 -11.19 -8.64
C ILE A 289 -11.05 -10.02 -8.10
N LYS A 290 -12.37 -10.21 -8.05
CA LYS A 290 -13.29 -9.34 -7.35
C LYS A 290 -13.19 -9.60 -5.85
N LEU A 291 -12.67 -8.61 -5.14
CA LEU A 291 -12.56 -8.65 -3.67
C LEU A 291 -13.94 -8.67 -3.01
N GLY A 292 -13.96 -9.12 -1.76
CA GLY A 292 -15.15 -9.10 -0.91
C GLY A 292 -15.72 -7.69 -0.75
N LYS A 293 -17.03 -7.62 -0.50
CA LYS A 293 -17.76 -6.34 -0.35
C LYS A 293 -17.23 -5.46 0.79
N ARG A 294 -16.59 -6.05 1.81
CA ARG A 294 -16.02 -5.31 2.94
C ARG A 294 -14.65 -4.75 2.55
N THR A 295 -13.81 -5.58 1.97
CA THR A 295 -12.47 -5.25 1.47
C THR A 295 -12.53 -4.16 0.42
N SER A 296 -13.25 -4.40 -0.70
CA SER A 296 -13.32 -3.48 -1.86
C SER A 296 -13.79 -2.05 -1.55
N LYS A 297 -14.40 -1.78 -0.40
CA LYS A 297 -14.86 -0.45 -0.01
C LYS A 297 -13.74 0.52 0.33
N PHE A 298 -12.51 0.06 0.52
CA PHE A 298 -11.37 0.90 0.89
C PHE A 298 -11.15 2.07 -0.08
N VAL A 299 -11.48 1.92 -1.37
CA VAL A 299 -11.40 3.00 -2.37
C VAL A 299 -12.31 4.19 -2.03
N ASN A 300 -13.36 4.00 -1.24
CA ASN A 300 -14.19 5.13 -0.77
C ASN A 300 -13.57 5.87 0.42
N LYS A 301 -12.62 5.25 1.13
CA LYS A 301 -11.89 5.86 2.25
C LYS A 301 -10.72 6.70 1.73
N ILE A 302 -9.91 6.11 0.85
CA ILE A 302 -8.67 6.74 0.35
C ILE A 302 -8.86 7.60 -0.91
N GLY A 303 -10.05 7.58 -1.51
CA GLY A 303 -10.41 8.39 -2.67
C GLY A 303 -10.72 7.56 -3.92
N THR A 304 -11.79 7.94 -4.62
CA THR A 304 -12.31 7.17 -5.76
C THR A 304 -11.59 7.44 -7.08
N ARG A 305 -10.76 8.48 -7.15
CA ARG A 305 -10.07 8.93 -8.37
C ARG A 305 -9.15 7.87 -8.97
N ASN A 306 -8.54 6.99 -8.17
CA ASN A 306 -7.64 5.91 -8.64
C ASN A 306 -8.21 4.51 -8.33
N ALA A 307 -9.53 4.40 -8.14
CA ALA A 307 -10.19 3.13 -7.79
C ALA A 307 -10.06 2.03 -8.86
N GLY A 308 -9.52 2.38 -10.05
CA GLY A 308 -9.24 1.45 -11.15
C GLY A 308 -8.25 0.34 -10.83
N LEU A 309 -7.57 0.36 -9.66
CA LEU A 309 -6.72 -0.76 -9.23
C LEU A 309 -7.48 -2.07 -8.99
N LEU A 310 -8.81 -2.01 -8.86
CA LEU A 310 -9.70 -3.17 -8.77
C LEU A 310 -10.33 -3.45 -10.14
N PRO A 311 -10.53 -4.72 -10.54
CA PRO A 311 -10.33 -5.96 -9.77
C PRO A 311 -8.85 -6.30 -9.53
N TYR A 312 -8.57 -6.97 -8.40
CA TYR A 312 -7.21 -7.20 -7.91
C TYR A 312 -6.51 -8.29 -8.73
N PRO A 313 -5.32 -8.03 -9.29
CA PRO A 313 -4.63 -9.01 -10.13
C PRO A 313 -3.94 -10.09 -9.28
N VAL A 314 -4.07 -11.35 -9.71
CA VAL A 314 -3.32 -12.51 -9.18
C VAL A 314 -2.56 -13.14 -10.34
N LEU A 315 -1.26 -13.31 -10.18
CA LEU A 315 -0.40 -13.99 -11.14
C LEU A 315 -0.33 -15.47 -10.81
N VAL A 316 -0.53 -16.35 -11.79
CA VAL A 316 -0.12 -17.76 -11.71
C VAL A 316 1.09 -17.92 -12.62
N ASP A 317 2.27 -18.10 -12.05
CA ASP A 317 3.55 -18.21 -12.73
C ASP A 317 4.28 -19.46 -12.26
N ASN A 318 4.64 -20.35 -13.19
CA ASN A 318 5.40 -21.57 -12.93
C ASN A 318 4.85 -22.42 -11.75
N GLY A 319 3.52 -22.55 -11.66
CA GLY A 319 2.87 -23.33 -10.60
C GLY A 319 2.74 -22.63 -9.25
N GLU A 320 3.09 -21.35 -9.13
CA GLU A 320 2.83 -20.54 -7.95
C GLU A 320 1.80 -19.44 -8.24
N ALA A 321 0.79 -19.32 -7.39
CA ALA A 321 -0.12 -18.20 -7.40
C ALA A 321 0.43 -17.08 -6.52
N LYS A 322 0.75 -15.93 -7.09
CA LYS A 322 1.38 -14.77 -6.45
C LYS A 322 0.53 -13.53 -6.58
N ILE A 323 0.64 -12.64 -5.61
CA ILE A 323 0.17 -11.26 -5.70
C ILE A 323 1.32 -10.32 -5.41
N LEU A 324 1.30 -9.14 -6.04
CA LEU A 324 2.03 -8.01 -5.48
C LEU A 324 1.53 -7.78 -4.06
N ASP A 325 2.46 -7.54 -3.12
CA ASP A 325 2.08 -7.18 -1.76
C ASP A 325 1.07 -6.02 -1.81
N PRO A 326 -0.11 -6.15 -1.19
CA PRO A 326 -1.14 -5.12 -1.27
C PRO A 326 -0.69 -3.74 -0.82
N LYS A 327 0.28 -3.64 0.10
CA LYS A 327 0.88 -2.36 0.52
C LYS A 327 1.64 -1.70 -0.63
N TYR A 328 2.45 -2.49 -1.35
CA TYR A 328 3.12 -2.02 -2.57
C TYR A 328 2.10 -1.66 -3.66
N TYR A 329 1.16 -2.56 -3.97
CA TYR A 329 0.23 -2.38 -5.07
C TYR A 329 -0.71 -1.18 -4.87
N ILE A 330 -1.25 -0.99 -3.66
CA ILE A 330 -2.11 0.16 -3.37
C ILE A 330 -1.31 1.45 -3.47
N SER A 331 -0.10 1.50 -2.91
CA SER A 331 0.70 2.74 -2.89
C SER A 331 1.23 3.13 -4.26
N ILE A 332 1.67 2.19 -5.10
CA ILE A 332 2.10 2.52 -6.48
C ILE A 332 0.92 2.99 -7.34
N MET A 333 -0.30 2.50 -7.08
CA MET A 333 -1.52 2.94 -7.76
C MET A 333 -2.12 4.23 -7.17
N TYR A 334 -1.75 4.60 -5.95
CA TYR A 334 -2.09 5.86 -5.31
C TYR A 334 -0.80 6.56 -4.83
N PRO A 335 0.00 7.14 -5.74
CA PRO A 335 1.28 7.73 -5.36
C PRO A 335 1.16 8.96 -4.45
N GLU A 336 -0.01 9.61 -4.41
CA GLU A 336 -0.32 10.70 -3.45
C GLU A 336 -1.00 10.20 -2.16
N LEU A 337 -1.03 8.89 -1.92
CA LEU A 337 -1.62 8.33 -0.71
C LEU A 337 -0.89 8.86 0.51
N LYS A 338 -1.63 9.54 1.40
CA LYS A 338 -1.07 10.04 2.65
C LYS A 338 -0.97 8.92 3.68
N MET A 339 -0.06 9.07 4.63
CA MET A 339 0.05 8.18 5.79
C MET A 339 -1.28 8.01 6.54
N SER A 340 -1.99 9.10 6.79
CA SER A 340 -3.29 9.07 7.47
C SER A 340 -4.30 8.20 6.73
N GLN A 341 -4.33 8.30 5.40
CA GLN A 341 -5.20 7.48 4.55
C GLN A 341 -4.78 6.01 4.55
N PHE A 342 -3.47 5.73 4.52
CA PHE A 342 -2.96 4.36 4.61
C PHE A 342 -3.32 3.71 5.95
N MET A 343 -3.22 4.45 7.05
CA MET A 343 -3.63 3.98 8.38
C MET A 343 -5.14 3.71 8.46
N GLU A 344 -5.98 4.49 7.77
CA GLU A 344 -7.43 4.27 7.69
C GLU A 344 -7.82 2.93 7.03
N ILE A 345 -6.89 2.37 6.24
CA ILE A 345 -7.03 1.10 5.53
C ILE A 345 -6.02 0.05 6.01
N ALA A 346 -5.46 0.17 7.22
CA ALA A 346 -4.38 -0.70 7.69
C ALA A 346 -4.71 -2.20 7.66
N THR A 347 -5.99 -2.58 7.80
CA THR A 347 -6.43 -3.99 7.74
C THR A 347 -6.70 -4.50 6.32
N ILE A 348 -6.77 -3.60 5.34
CA ILE A 348 -7.16 -3.94 3.97
C ILE A 348 -6.11 -4.80 3.26
N PRO A 349 -4.79 -4.59 3.42
CA PRO A 349 -3.79 -5.51 2.88
C PRO A 349 -4.04 -6.98 3.26
N ASP A 350 -4.20 -7.26 4.56
CA ASP A 350 -4.46 -8.62 5.05
C ASP A 350 -5.78 -9.20 4.52
N ASP A 351 -6.82 -8.36 4.42
CA ASP A 351 -8.11 -8.76 3.87
C ASP A 351 -8.02 -9.08 2.36
N ILE A 352 -7.18 -8.36 1.60
CA ILE A 352 -6.90 -8.64 0.18
C ILE A 352 -6.22 -10.00 0.03
N GLU A 353 -5.19 -10.26 0.85
CA GLU A 353 -4.49 -11.56 0.84
C GLU A 353 -5.46 -12.70 1.16
N LYS A 354 -6.31 -12.54 2.17
CA LYS A 354 -7.35 -13.54 2.51
C LYS A 354 -8.36 -13.72 1.39
N ASP A 355 -8.85 -12.64 0.78
CA ASP A 355 -9.83 -12.70 -0.31
C ASP A 355 -9.29 -13.43 -1.54
N THR A 356 -8.06 -13.11 -1.93
CA THR A 356 -7.39 -13.73 -3.08
C THR A 356 -6.96 -15.16 -2.79
N GLY A 357 -6.40 -15.43 -1.61
CA GLY A 357 -6.00 -16.78 -1.18
C GLY A 357 -7.17 -17.77 -1.08
N ARG A 358 -8.36 -17.30 -0.70
CA ARG A 358 -9.59 -18.13 -0.69
C ARG A 358 -9.97 -18.71 -2.05
N MET A 359 -9.46 -18.18 -3.15
CA MET A 359 -9.72 -18.73 -4.48
C MET A 359 -9.03 -20.08 -4.69
N PHE A 360 -7.91 -20.31 -3.99
CA PHE A 360 -7.08 -21.50 -4.13
C PHE A 360 -7.34 -22.55 -3.04
N ARG A 361 -7.88 -22.15 -1.87
CA ARG A 361 -8.32 -23.06 -0.80
C ARG A 361 -9.58 -23.82 -1.16
#